data_AF-A0A7Y8MK18-F1
#
_entry.id   AF-A0A7Y8MK18-F1
#
_cell.length_a   1.000
_cell.length_b   1.000
_cell.length_c   1.000
_cell.angle_alpha   90.00
_cell.angle_beta   90.00
_cell.angle_gamma   90.00
#
_symmetry.space_group_name_H-M   'P 1'
#
loop_
_entity.id
_entity.type
_entity.pdbx_description
1 polymer ?
#
loop_
_entity_poly.entity_id
_entity_poly.type
_entity_poly.pdbx_seq_one_letter_code
_entity_poly.pdbx_strand_id
1 'polypeptide(L)'
;MYYFVPKHAGRPVYSYRLSIVHFWALSFMYMWVGTHHLHWTAIPDWTSTLAATFSIMLLLPSWGGMINGIMTLSGAWDKLRTDPVMRFMIVALSFYGMSTYEGPLISLKDVNALSHYTDWTVGHVHSGALGWVAMISFGSLYHMIPKLWNTQIYSVRLVNLHFWLATIGVLLYNTAMWISGIMQGLMWRAFDDFGNLQYSFVESVAAMHPFYAMRAIGGMFFLSGMVLMAYNCYMTIRQGQRAEQAAPATAVASA
;
A
#
# COMPACT_ATOMS: atom_id res chain seq x y z
N MET A 1 -0.82 -2.33 11.52
CA MET A 1 -1.12 -3.77 11.28
C MET A 1 -1.23 -4.58 12.58
N TYR A 2 -0.12 -4.84 13.29
CA TYR A 2 -0.08 -5.82 14.40
C TYR A 2 -1.07 -5.58 15.55
N TYR A 3 -1.48 -4.33 15.80
CA TYR A 3 -2.53 -4.04 16.76
C TYR A 3 -3.93 -4.22 16.15
N PHE A 4 -4.21 -3.47 15.08
CA PHE A 4 -5.56 -3.32 14.55
C PHE A 4 -6.12 -4.58 13.89
N VAL A 5 -5.30 -5.36 13.17
CA VAL A 5 -5.75 -6.58 12.48
C VAL A 5 -6.32 -7.60 13.48
N PRO A 6 -5.54 -8.10 14.48
CA PRO A 6 -6.09 -9.05 15.45
C PRO A 6 -7.18 -8.43 16.32
N LYS A 7 -7.03 -7.16 16.73
CA LYS A 7 -8.01 -6.50 17.60
C LYS A 7 -9.37 -6.34 16.94
N HIS A 8 -9.39 -6.03 15.65
CA HIS A 8 -10.62 -5.88 14.89
C HIS A 8 -11.19 -7.23 14.44
N ALA A 9 -10.32 -8.18 14.08
CA ALA A 9 -10.72 -9.54 13.72
C ALA A 9 -11.25 -10.31 14.94
N GLY A 10 -10.88 -9.93 16.16
CA GLY A 10 -11.19 -10.70 17.36
C GLY A 10 -10.48 -12.06 17.34
N ARG A 11 -9.28 -12.10 16.77
CA ARG A 11 -8.47 -13.32 16.61
C ARG A 11 -7.09 -13.09 17.22
N PRO A 12 -6.48 -14.12 17.83
CA PRO A 12 -5.09 -14.03 18.24
C PRO A 12 -4.18 -13.91 17.01
N VAL A 13 -3.03 -13.24 17.18
CA VAL A 13 -2.00 -13.20 16.14
C VAL A 13 -1.57 -14.63 15.80
N TYR A 14 -1.50 -14.92 14.49
CA TYR A 14 -1.27 -16.27 13.99
C TYR A 14 0.01 -16.94 14.53
N SER A 15 1.17 -16.31 14.39
CA SER A 15 2.44 -16.92 14.80
C SER A 15 3.38 -15.93 15.47
N TYR A 16 3.59 -16.13 16.78
CA TYR A 16 4.56 -15.37 17.56
C TYR A 16 6.01 -15.63 17.12
N ARG A 17 6.35 -16.89 16.80
CA ARG A 17 7.70 -17.22 16.29
C ARG A 17 7.98 -16.50 14.97
N LEU A 18 6.99 -16.46 14.08
CA LEU A 18 7.10 -15.70 12.85
C LEU A 18 7.26 -14.20 13.15
N SER A 19 6.54 -13.66 14.15
CA SER A 19 6.72 -12.26 14.62
C SER A 19 8.15 -11.94 15.05
N ILE A 20 8.85 -12.88 15.71
CA ILE A 20 10.27 -12.68 16.07
C ILE A 20 11.15 -12.70 14.82
N VAL A 21 11.02 -13.75 14.01
CA VAL A 21 11.91 -13.97 12.85
C VAL A 21 11.77 -12.83 11.85
N HIS A 22 10.54 -12.49 11.45
CA HIS A 22 10.35 -11.47 10.43
C HIS A 22 10.71 -10.07 10.95
N PHE A 23 10.53 -9.77 12.24
CA PHE A 23 10.91 -8.48 12.82
C PHE A 23 12.43 -8.26 12.76
N TRP A 24 13.21 -9.21 13.27
CA TRP A 24 14.67 -9.08 13.32
C TRP A 24 15.29 -9.15 11.94
N ALA A 25 14.86 -10.11 11.10
CA ALA A 25 15.37 -10.23 9.75
C ALA A 25 15.02 -8.99 8.90
N LEU A 26 13.78 -8.46 8.99
CA LEU A 26 13.43 -7.23 8.27
C LEU A 26 14.28 -6.06 8.76
N SER A 27 14.36 -5.83 10.08
CA SER A 27 15.10 -4.70 10.65
C SER A 27 16.58 -4.70 10.28
N PHE A 28 17.21 -5.88 10.25
CA PHE A 28 18.61 -6.01 9.84
C PHE A 28 18.78 -5.88 8.32
N MET A 29 17.99 -6.60 7.53
CA MET A 29 18.19 -6.67 6.07
C MET A 29 17.83 -5.36 5.36
N TYR A 30 16.83 -4.62 5.85
CA TYR A 30 16.34 -3.40 5.18
C TYR A 30 17.41 -2.30 5.09
N MET A 31 18.36 -2.25 6.02
CA MET A 31 19.44 -1.25 6.00
C MET A 31 20.32 -1.34 4.74
N TRP A 32 20.45 -2.54 4.16
CA TRP A 32 21.40 -2.82 3.09
C TRP A 32 20.88 -2.53 1.68
N VAL A 33 19.57 -2.31 1.54
CA VAL A 33 18.92 -2.27 0.21
C VAL A 33 19.03 -0.92 -0.48
N GLY A 34 19.52 0.13 0.19
CA GLY A 34 19.47 1.50 -0.33
C GLY A 34 20.09 1.69 -1.72
N THR A 35 21.20 1.01 -2.03
CA THR A 35 21.86 1.16 -3.34
C THR A 35 21.14 0.42 -4.49
N HIS A 36 20.01 -0.25 -4.25
CA HIS A 36 19.15 -0.74 -5.33
C HIS A 36 18.51 0.38 -6.15
N HIS A 37 18.55 1.62 -5.62
CA HIS A 37 18.14 2.82 -6.32
C HIS A 37 19.23 3.35 -7.26
N LEU A 38 20.42 2.75 -7.22
CA LEU A 38 21.63 3.27 -7.85
C LEU A 38 22.27 2.25 -8.79
N HIS A 39 21.53 1.21 -9.22
CA HIS A 39 22.03 0.27 -10.22
C HIS A 39 22.40 1.02 -11.51
N TRP A 40 23.51 0.61 -12.13
CA TRP A 40 24.01 1.21 -13.39
C TRP A 40 24.33 2.71 -13.30
N THR A 41 24.55 3.24 -12.09
CA THR A 41 25.03 4.61 -11.86
C THR A 41 26.53 4.64 -11.56
N ALA A 42 27.06 5.80 -11.14
CA ALA A 42 28.45 5.96 -10.71
C ALA A 42 28.78 5.28 -9.35
N ILE A 43 27.80 4.66 -8.68
CA ILE A 43 28.04 3.92 -7.44
C ILE A 43 28.95 2.70 -7.71
N PRO A 44 29.87 2.33 -6.78
CA PRO A 44 30.69 1.14 -6.97
C PRO A 44 29.86 -0.13 -7.17
N ASP A 45 30.27 -1.00 -8.10
CA ASP A 45 29.47 -2.17 -8.48
C ASP A 45 29.22 -3.15 -7.31
N TRP A 46 30.17 -3.25 -6.37
CA TRP A 46 30.03 -4.12 -5.21
C TRP A 46 28.87 -3.71 -4.29
N THR A 47 28.59 -2.41 -4.13
CA THR A 47 27.45 -1.96 -3.31
C THR A 47 26.14 -2.29 -4.01
N SER A 48 26.09 -2.07 -5.32
CA SER A 48 24.96 -2.40 -6.19
C SER A 48 24.63 -3.89 -6.11
N THR A 49 25.63 -4.77 -6.17
CA THR A 49 25.46 -6.22 -5.98
C THR A 49 24.98 -6.55 -4.56
N LEU A 50 25.56 -5.94 -3.53
CA LEU A 50 25.15 -6.14 -2.13
C LEU A 50 23.66 -5.81 -1.93
N ALA A 51 23.21 -4.65 -2.43
CA ALA A 51 21.81 -4.25 -2.31
C ALA A 51 20.86 -5.16 -3.09
N ALA A 52 21.23 -5.64 -4.28
CA ALA A 52 20.44 -6.61 -5.02
C ALA A 52 20.28 -7.92 -4.23
N THR A 53 21.38 -8.44 -3.66
CA THR A 53 21.35 -9.66 -2.83
C THR A 53 20.45 -9.50 -1.61
N PHE A 54 20.63 -8.42 -0.84
CA PHE A 54 19.81 -8.18 0.34
C PHE A 54 18.35 -7.89 0.00
N SER A 55 18.06 -7.26 -1.15
CA SER A 55 16.69 -7.02 -1.59
C SER A 55 15.96 -8.33 -1.92
N ILE A 56 16.63 -9.30 -2.57
CA ILE A 56 16.05 -10.64 -2.79
C ILE A 56 15.76 -11.32 -1.44
N MET A 57 16.74 -11.28 -0.53
CA MET A 57 16.58 -11.88 0.81
C MET A 57 15.46 -11.22 1.61
N LEU A 58 15.26 -9.90 1.45
CA LEU A 58 14.24 -9.09 2.11
C LEU A 58 12.81 -9.55 1.78
N LEU A 59 12.60 -10.27 0.68
CA LEU A 59 11.30 -10.84 0.32
C LEU A 59 10.74 -11.70 1.46
N LEU A 60 11.57 -12.58 2.03
CA LEU A 60 11.15 -13.55 3.05
C LEU A 60 10.64 -12.88 4.34
N PRO A 61 11.39 -11.99 5.02
CA PRO A 61 10.89 -11.33 6.21
C PRO A 61 9.76 -10.34 5.90
N SER A 62 9.75 -9.72 4.71
CA SER A 62 8.64 -8.86 4.31
C SER A 62 7.33 -9.65 4.23
N TRP A 63 7.34 -10.78 3.49
CA TRP A 63 6.19 -11.68 3.40
C TRP A 63 5.84 -12.35 4.73
N GLY A 64 6.81 -12.55 5.62
CA GLY A 64 6.55 -12.98 7.00
C GLY A 64 5.52 -12.07 7.70
N GLY A 65 5.61 -10.75 7.50
CA GLY A 65 4.62 -9.80 8.01
C GLY A 65 3.24 -9.95 7.35
N MET A 66 3.20 -10.09 6.02
CA MET A 66 1.96 -10.32 5.27
C MET A 66 1.26 -11.60 5.75
N ILE A 67 1.98 -12.71 5.75
CA ILE A 67 1.46 -14.03 6.12
C ILE A 67 0.93 -13.99 7.55
N ASN A 68 1.68 -13.42 8.49
CA ASN A 68 1.24 -13.32 9.88
C ASN A 68 -0.04 -12.48 10.01
N GLY A 69 -0.16 -11.40 9.24
CA GLY A 69 -1.37 -10.58 9.18
C GLY A 69 -2.57 -11.28 8.56
N ILE A 70 -2.41 -11.90 7.39
CA ILE A 70 -3.49 -12.57 6.67
C ILE A 70 -3.94 -13.82 7.43
N MET A 71 -3.00 -14.66 7.89
CA MET A 71 -3.33 -15.88 8.61
C MET A 71 -3.94 -15.63 9.98
N THR A 72 -3.80 -14.42 10.54
CA THR A 72 -4.53 -14.00 11.74
C THR A 72 -6.05 -13.97 11.50
N LEU A 73 -6.50 -13.76 10.24
CA LEU A 73 -7.91 -13.84 9.88
C LEU A 73 -8.40 -15.27 9.64
N SER A 74 -7.53 -16.29 9.69
CA SER A 74 -7.96 -17.69 9.50
C SER A 74 -9.09 -18.03 10.47
N GLY A 75 -10.23 -18.48 9.94
CA GLY A 75 -11.47 -18.74 10.69
C GLY A 75 -12.38 -17.52 10.93
N ALA A 76 -12.04 -16.34 10.41
CA ALA A 76 -12.84 -15.11 10.44
C ALA A 76 -12.99 -14.48 9.04
N TRP A 77 -12.81 -15.27 7.98
CA TRP A 77 -12.89 -14.85 6.58
C TRP A 77 -14.29 -14.38 6.18
N ASP A 78 -15.33 -14.87 6.86
CA ASP A 78 -16.72 -14.43 6.72
C ASP A 78 -16.88 -12.93 6.99
N LYS A 79 -16.07 -12.35 7.88
CA LYS A 79 -16.06 -10.91 8.15
C LYS A 79 -15.72 -10.06 6.94
N LEU A 80 -15.02 -10.59 5.93
CA LEU A 80 -14.79 -9.84 4.70
C LEU A 80 -16.08 -9.55 3.93
N ARG A 81 -17.14 -10.34 4.12
CA ARG A 81 -18.43 -10.08 3.47
C ARG A 81 -19.23 -9.00 4.18
N THR A 82 -19.05 -8.83 5.48
CA THR A 82 -19.90 -7.98 6.32
C THR A 82 -19.20 -6.71 6.81
N ASP A 83 -17.89 -6.72 6.98
CA ASP A 83 -17.11 -5.65 7.60
C ASP A 83 -16.15 -4.97 6.60
N PRO A 84 -16.48 -3.76 6.11
CA PRO A 84 -15.62 -3.05 5.17
C PRO A 84 -14.30 -2.58 5.78
N VAL A 85 -14.21 -2.41 7.10
CA VAL A 85 -12.95 -2.05 7.78
C VAL A 85 -11.99 -3.24 7.74
N MET A 86 -12.50 -4.46 7.86
CA MET A 86 -11.70 -5.68 7.65
C MET A 86 -11.22 -5.81 6.20
N ARG A 87 -12.05 -5.42 5.22
CA ARG A 87 -11.64 -5.40 3.80
C ARG A 87 -10.45 -4.48 3.57
N PHE A 88 -10.48 -3.26 4.13
CA PHE A 88 -9.32 -2.34 4.07
C PHE A 88 -8.05 -3.00 4.58
N MET A 89 -8.10 -3.64 5.75
CA MET A 89 -6.93 -4.26 6.36
C MET A 89 -6.37 -5.43 5.54
N ILE A 90 -7.24 -6.26 4.95
CA ILE A 90 -6.79 -7.38 4.11
C ILE A 90 -6.25 -6.90 2.77
N VAL A 91 -6.95 -5.99 2.08
CA VAL A 91 -6.46 -5.41 0.82
C VAL A 91 -5.12 -4.71 1.06
N ALA A 92 -4.96 -4.02 2.19
CA ALA A 92 -3.68 -3.44 2.58
C ALA A 92 -2.57 -4.49 2.62
N LEU A 93 -2.80 -5.60 3.33
CA LEU A 93 -1.83 -6.68 3.43
C LEU A 93 -1.53 -7.33 2.07
N SER A 94 -2.52 -7.45 1.19
CA SER A 94 -2.32 -7.93 -0.18
C SER A 94 -1.42 -6.99 -0.99
N PHE A 95 -1.66 -5.68 -0.96
CA PHE A 95 -0.78 -4.70 -1.62
C PHE A 95 0.61 -4.61 -0.98
N TYR A 96 0.70 -4.82 0.33
CA TYR A 96 2.00 -4.94 1.00
C TYR A 96 2.77 -6.15 0.48
N GLY A 97 2.14 -7.33 0.41
CA GLY A 97 2.75 -8.52 -0.18
C GLY A 97 3.17 -8.32 -1.64
N MET A 98 2.30 -7.69 -2.42
CA MET A 98 2.57 -7.38 -3.82
C MET A 98 3.76 -6.43 -3.98
N SER A 99 3.74 -5.27 -3.31
CA SER A 99 4.81 -4.28 -3.39
C SER A 99 6.13 -4.81 -2.82
N THR A 100 6.10 -5.58 -1.73
CA THR A 100 7.30 -6.22 -1.18
C THR A 100 7.77 -7.45 -1.96
N TYR A 101 7.03 -7.87 -2.99
CA TYR A 101 7.51 -8.78 -4.03
C TYR A 101 8.08 -8.01 -5.24
N GLU A 102 7.35 -6.99 -5.70
CA GLU A 102 7.77 -6.13 -6.79
C GLU A 102 9.10 -5.42 -6.50
N GLY A 103 9.30 -4.93 -5.28
CA GLY A 103 10.55 -4.26 -4.86
C GLY A 103 11.79 -5.13 -5.08
N PRO A 104 11.85 -6.35 -4.51
CA PRO A 104 12.91 -7.31 -4.81
C PRO A 104 13.06 -7.62 -6.31
N LEU A 105 11.97 -7.73 -7.05
CA LEU A 105 12.03 -7.96 -8.50
C LEU A 105 12.72 -6.80 -9.23
N ILE A 106 12.32 -5.54 -8.96
CA ILE A 106 12.92 -4.35 -9.60
C ILE A 106 14.28 -3.96 -9.02
N SER A 107 14.75 -4.65 -7.97
CA SER A 107 16.11 -4.55 -7.44
C SER A 107 17.11 -5.49 -8.11
N LEU A 108 16.64 -6.39 -8.97
CA LEU A 108 17.55 -7.17 -9.82
C LEU A 108 18.12 -6.22 -10.88
N LYS A 109 19.46 -6.20 -11.05
CA LYS A 109 20.12 -5.26 -11.96
C LYS A 109 19.51 -5.29 -13.38
N ASP A 110 19.18 -6.46 -13.90
CA ASP A 110 18.61 -6.60 -15.25
C ASP A 110 17.18 -6.07 -15.36
N VAL A 111 16.36 -6.29 -14.33
CA VAL A 111 15.00 -5.73 -14.28
C VAL A 111 15.07 -4.23 -14.06
N ASN A 112 15.96 -3.79 -13.16
CA ASN A 112 16.19 -2.39 -12.87
C ASN A 112 16.67 -1.63 -14.11
N ALA A 113 17.49 -2.25 -14.96
CA ALA A 113 17.88 -1.63 -16.22
C ALA A 113 16.65 -1.15 -17.00
N LEU A 114 15.53 -1.88 -16.97
CA LEU A 114 14.26 -1.50 -17.61
C LEU A 114 13.39 -0.56 -16.74
N SER A 115 13.28 -0.82 -15.43
CA SER A 115 12.36 -0.08 -14.56
C SER A 115 12.91 1.26 -14.04
N HIS A 116 14.23 1.44 -14.07
CA HIS A 116 14.88 2.65 -13.58
C HIS A 116 14.56 3.86 -14.45
N TYR A 117 14.29 4.99 -13.81
CA TYR A 117 13.79 6.24 -14.43
C TYR A 117 12.45 6.16 -15.14
N THR A 118 11.79 5.00 -15.17
CA THR A 118 10.45 4.87 -15.76
C THR A 118 9.35 5.03 -14.72
N ASP A 119 8.13 5.23 -15.20
CA ASP A 119 6.90 5.27 -14.41
C ASP A 119 6.66 3.95 -13.64
N TRP A 120 7.36 2.85 -13.94
CA TRP A 120 7.24 1.62 -13.15
C TRP A 120 7.65 1.88 -11.70
N THR A 121 8.72 2.65 -11.47
CA THR A 121 9.11 3.04 -10.10
C THR A 121 7.98 3.82 -9.41
N VAL A 122 7.27 4.69 -10.13
CA VAL A 122 6.10 5.43 -9.59
C VAL A 122 4.95 4.48 -9.28
N GLY A 123 4.69 3.49 -10.12
CA GLY A 123 3.71 2.43 -9.90
C GLY A 123 4.03 1.61 -8.64
N HIS A 124 5.28 1.22 -8.45
CA HIS A 124 5.75 0.53 -7.25
C HIS A 124 5.57 1.37 -5.99
N VAL A 125 5.93 2.65 -6.05
CA VAL A 125 5.73 3.58 -4.93
C VAL A 125 4.25 3.67 -4.56
N HIS A 126 3.35 3.81 -5.53
CA HIS A 126 1.92 3.97 -5.25
C HIS A 126 1.21 2.65 -4.90
N SER A 127 1.73 1.50 -5.35
CA SER A 127 1.28 0.18 -4.88
C SER A 127 1.52 0.04 -3.37
N GLY A 128 2.68 0.46 -2.89
CA GLY A 128 3.00 0.53 -1.46
C GLY A 128 2.29 1.66 -0.71
N ALA A 129 2.31 2.89 -1.25
CA ALA A 129 1.79 4.07 -0.56
C ALA A 129 0.26 4.06 -0.47
N LEU A 130 -0.43 3.89 -1.61
CA LEU A 130 -1.90 3.88 -1.65
C LEU A 130 -2.44 2.51 -1.26
N GLY A 131 -1.87 1.44 -1.82
CA GLY A 131 -2.37 0.09 -1.63
C GLY A 131 -2.11 -0.46 -0.23
N TRP A 132 -0.92 -0.23 0.34
CA TRP A 132 -0.58 -0.69 1.69
C TRP A 132 -0.76 0.38 2.76
N VAL A 133 0.06 1.44 2.74
CA VAL A 133 0.18 2.41 3.83
C VAL A 133 -1.15 3.13 4.09
N ALA A 134 -1.77 3.64 3.02
CA ALA A 134 -3.02 4.36 3.15
C ALA A 134 -4.17 3.41 3.56
N MET A 135 -4.34 2.26 2.89
CA MET A 135 -5.41 1.30 3.24
C MET A 135 -5.32 0.79 4.68
N ILE A 136 -4.13 0.41 5.17
CA ILE A 136 -3.99 -0.06 6.56
C ILE A 136 -4.29 1.07 7.55
N SER A 137 -3.92 2.31 7.20
CA SER A 137 -4.21 3.50 8.00
C SER A 137 -5.71 3.81 8.02
N PHE A 138 -6.40 3.70 6.89
CA PHE A 138 -7.85 3.89 6.82
C PHE A 138 -8.59 2.87 7.68
N GLY A 139 -8.27 1.58 7.54
CA GLY A 139 -8.84 0.54 8.38
C GLY A 139 -8.58 0.78 9.86
N SER A 140 -7.36 1.21 10.21
CA SER A 140 -6.97 1.53 11.59
C SER A 140 -7.77 2.72 12.15
N LEU A 141 -7.91 3.78 11.37
CA LEU A 141 -8.67 4.98 11.76
C LEU A 141 -10.16 4.69 11.89
N TYR A 142 -10.76 3.95 10.97
CA TYR A 142 -12.16 3.53 11.08
C TYR A 142 -12.42 2.62 12.29
N HIS A 143 -11.42 1.83 12.71
CA HIS A 143 -11.51 1.07 13.95
C HIS A 143 -11.39 1.95 15.20
N MET A 144 -10.48 2.93 15.17
CA MET A 144 -10.05 3.70 16.33
C MET A 144 -10.99 4.87 16.65
N ILE A 145 -11.39 5.66 15.65
CA ILE A 145 -12.15 6.91 15.83
C ILE A 145 -13.46 6.68 16.60
N PRO A 146 -14.31 5.70 16.27
CA PRO A 146 -15.54 5.47 17.04
C PRO A 146 -15.25 5.14 18.52
N LYS A 147 -14.14 4.45 18.82
CA LYS A 147 -13.76 4.10 20.20
C LYS A 147 -13.26 5.29 21.00
N LEU A 148 -12.49 6.18 20.38
CA LEU A 148 -12.00 7.40 21.03
C LEU A 148 -13.14 8.33 21.46
N TRP A 149 -14.22 8.37 20.67
CA TRP A 149 -15.41 9.17 20.95
C TRP A 149 -16.58 8.36 21.54
N ASN A 150 -16.31 7.15 22.03
CA ASN A 150 -17.29 6.23 22.63
C ASN A 150 -18.63 6.16 21.87
N THR A 151 -18.55 6.02 20.55
CA THR A 151 -19.70 6.06 19.64
C THR A 151 -19.58 5.00 18.55
N GLN A 152 -20.62 4.89 17.73
CA GLN A 152 -20.63 4.04 16.53
C GLN A 152 -20.25 4.86 15.30
N ILE A 153 -19.66 4.21 14.30
CA ILE A 153 -19.34 4.87 13.03
C ILE A 153 -20.62 5.45 12.41
N TYR A 154 -20.55 6.68 11.92
CA TYR A 154 -21.72 7.39 11.40
C TYR A 154 -22.41 6.65 10.24
N SER A 155 -21.64 6.16 9.25
CA SER A 155 -22.19 5.37 8.15
C SER A 155 -21.24 4.30 7.63
N VAL A 156 -21.63 3.03 7.79
CA VAL A 156 -20.92 1.88 7.22
C VAL A 156 -20.99 1.87 5.69
N ARG A 157 -22.08 2.40 5.10
CA ARG A 157 -22.23 2.51 3.63
C ARG A 157 -21.15 3.42 3.03
N LEU A 158 -20.84 4.53 3.70
CA LEU A 158 -19.77 5.43 3.27
C LEU A 158 -18.38 4.78 3.40
N VAL A 159 -18.15 3.96 4.43
CA VAL A 159 -16.90 3.18 4.55
C VAL A 159 -16.76 2.20 3.37
N ASN A 160 -17.84 1.50 3.00
CA ASN A 160 -17.83 0.57 1.87
C ASN A 160 -17.63 1.30 0.53
N LEU A 161 -18.28 2.46 0.34
CA LEU A 161 -18.05 3.28 -0.85
C LEU A 161 -16.60 3.78 -0.93
N HIS A 162 -16.04 4.27 0.19
CA HIS A 162 -14.63 4.64 0.27
C HIS A 162 -13.74 3.45 -0.09
N PHE A 163 -14.00 2.26 0.43
CA PHE A 163 -13.24 1.05 0.11
C PHE A 163 -13.17 0.80 -1.40
N TRP A 164 -14.31 0.86 -2.10
CA TRP A 164 -14.33 0.63 -3.54
C TRP A 164 -13.65 1.74 -4.33
N LEU A 165 -13.88 3.01 -3.98
CA LEU A 165 -13.21 4.14 -4.62
C LEU A 165 -11.69 4.05 -4.47
N ALA A 166 -11.21 3.75 -3.27
CA ALA A 166 -9.79 3.62 -2.99
C ALA A 166 -9.19 2.40 -3.72
N THR A 167 -9.89 1.26 -3.72
CA THR A 167 -9.42 0.02 -4.38
C THR A 167 -9.37 0.17 -5.89
N ILE A 168 -10.43 0.69 -6.52
CA ILE A 168 -10.46 0.94 -7.97
C ILE A 168 -9.42 2.00 -8.33
N GLY A 169 -9.31 3.06 -7.51
CA GLY A 169 -8.33 4.13 -7.71
C GLY A 169 -6.90 3.62 -7.76
N VAL A 170 -6.48 2.80 -6.79
CA VAL A 170 -5.13 2.24 -6.77
C VAL A 170 -4.90 1.23 -7.90
N LEU A 171 -5.90 0.42 -8.27
CA LEU A 171 -5.77 -0.52 -9.39
C LEU A 171 -5.59 0.21 -10.73
N LEU A 172 -6.37 1.27 -10.97
CA LEU A 172 -6.21 2.11 -12.17
C LEU A 172 -4.85 2.79 -12.19
N TYR A 173 -4.39 3.32 -11.04
CA TYR A 173 -3.10 3.97 -10.91
C TYR A 173 -1.96 2.99 -11.26
N ASN A 174 -1.93 1.82 -10.62
CA ASN A 174 -0.86 0.84 -10.83
C ASN A 174 -0.86 0.29 -12.25
N THR A 175 -2.04 0.00 -12.81
CA THR A 175 -2.16 -0.48 -14.20
C THR A 175 -1.59 0.54 -15.18
N ALA A 176 -1.93 1.81 -15.01
CA ALA A 176 -1.40 2.89 -15.85
C ALA A 176 0.13 2.96 -15.77
N MET A 177 0.69 2.91 -14.56
CA MET A 177 2.13 3.05 -14.33
C MET A 177 2.96 1.83 -14.74
N TRP A 178 2.42 0.61 -14.65
CA TRP A 178 3.10 -0.56 -15.20
C TRP A 178 3.17 -0.51 -16.71
N ILE A 179 2.05 -0.18 -17.37
CA ILE A 179 2.03 -0.11 -18.83
C ILE A 179 2.96 1.01 -19.30
N SER A 180 2.85 2.21 -18.71
CA SER A 180 3.70 3.34 -19.10
C SER A 180 5.17 3.08 -18.78
N GLY A 181 5.48 2.48 -17.63
CA GLY A 181 6.84 2.20 -17.21
C GLY A 181 7.55 1.17 -18.08
N ILE A 182 6.88 0.05 -18.39
CA ILE A 182 7.42 -0.96 -19.31
C ILE A 182 7.60 -0.35 -20.70
N MET A 183 6.60 0.40 -21.18
CA MET A 183 6.65 1.01 -22.51
C MET A 183 7.77 2.05 -22.64
N GLN A 184 7.97 2.92 -21.65
CA GLN A 184 9.13 3.82 -21.59
C GLN A 184 10.44 3.05 -21.66
N GLY A 185 10.61 2.06 -20.79
CA GLY A 185 11.84 1.28 -20.72
C GLY A 185 12.17 0.57 -22.04
N LEU A 186 11.15 0.06 -22.72
CA LEU A 186 11.28 -0.59 -24.04
C LEU A 186 11.57 0.42 -25.14
N MET A 187 10.85 1.55 -25.19
CA MET A 187 11.07 2.58 -26.22
C MET A 187 12.47 3.19 -26.12
N TRP A 188 12.99 3.43 -24.91
CA TRP A 188 14.30 4.05 -24.71
C TRP A 188 15.48 3.13 -25.04
N ARG A 189 15.27 1.81 -25.15
CA ARG A 189 16.29 0.82 -25.54
C ARG A 189 16.01 0.15 -26.88
N ALA A 190 15.00 0.61 -27.61
CA ALA A 190 14.63 0.02 -28.88
C ALA A 190 15.64 0.43 -29.95
N PHE A 191 16.21 -0.56 -30.62
CA PHE A 191 17.07 -0.37 -31.77
C PHE A 191 16.35 -0.86 -33.03
N ASP A 192 16.51 -0.14 -34.13
CA ASP A 192 16.08 -0.61 -35.44
C ASP A 192 17.03 -1.67 -36.00
N ASP A 193 16.69 -2.24 -37.17
CA ASP A 193 17.49 -3.27 -37.84
C ASP A 193 18.90 -2.78 -38.23
N PHE A 194 19.14 -1.47 -38.19
CA PHE A 194 20.42 -0.83 -38.52
C PHE A 194 21.22 -0.43 -37.27
N GLY A 195 20.70 -0.68 -36.06
CA GLY A 195 21.35 -0.35 -34.79
C GLY A 195 21.21 1.11 -34.34
N ASN A 196 20.32 1.88 -34.96
CA ASN A 196 19.98 3.23 -34.48
C ASN A 196 18.87 3.17 -33.42
N LEU A 197 18.78 4.18 -32.56
CA LEU A 197 17.65 4.31 -31.64
C LEU A 197 16.35 4.49 -32.43
N GLN A 198 15.40 3.59 -32.23
CA GLN A 198 14.16 3.52 -32.99
C GLN A 198 13.20 4.69 -32.66
N TYR A 199 13.20 5.15 -31.40
CA TYR A 199 12.32 6.22 -30.94
C TYR A 199 13.11 7.40 -30.38
N SER A 200 12.67 8.60 -30.70
CA SER A 200 13.07 9.81 -29.99
C SER A 200 12.45 9.84 -28.58
N PHE A 201 13.07 10.60 -27.68
CA PHE A 201 12.54 10.76 -26.33
C PHE A 201 11.13 11.39 -26.34
N VAL A 202 10.87 12.37 -27.21
CA VAL A 202 9.57 13.06 -27.30
C VAL A 202 8.44 12.10 -27.72
N GLU A 203 8.72 11.14 -28.60
CA GLU A 203 7.73 10.10 -28.96
C GLU A 203 7.36 9.24 -27.76
N SER A 204 8.34 8.88 -26.92
CA SER A 204 8.05 8.14 -25.68
C SER A 204 7.16 8.96 -24.74
N VAL A 205 7.41 10.26 -24.59
CA VAL A 205 6.60 11.15 -23.75
C VAL A 205 5.17 11.28 -24.29
N ALA A 206 5.01 11.50 -25.59
CA ALA A 206 3.70 11.60 -26.23
C ALA A 206 2.89 10.31 -26.04
N ALA A 207 3.55 9.16 -26.17
CA ALA A 207 2.91 7.86 -26.03
C ALA A 207 2.46 7.55 -24.58
N MET A 208 3.01 8.25 -23.58
CA MET A 208 2.60 8.10 -22.17
C MET A 208 1.36 8.88 -21.78
N HIS A 209 0.95 9.86 -22.59
CA HIS A 209 -0.14 10.78 -22.23
C HIS A 209 -1.46 10.07 -21.83
N PRO A 210 -1.92 9.01 -22.52
CA PRO A 210 -3.13 8.27 -22.11
C PRO A 210 -3.01 7.66 -20.71
N PHE A 211 -1.82 7.18 -20.34
CA PHE A 211 -1.56 6.59 -19.02
C PHE A 211 -1.47 7.66 -17.94
N TYR A 212 -1.02 8.87 -18.26
CA TYR A 212 -1.10 10.01 -17.33
C TYR A 212 -2.54 10.42 -17.04
N ALA A 213 -3.42 10.41 -18.05
CA ALA A 213 -4.84 10.61 -17.83
C ALA A 213 -5.46 9.50 -16.97
N MET A 214 -5.15 8.23 -17.26
CA MET A 214 -5.62 7.08 -16.47
C MET A 214 -5.15 7.14 -15.00
N ARG A 215 -3.88 7.50 -14.79
CA ARG A 215 -3.30 7.75 -13.45
C ARG A 215 -4.06 8.84 -12.72
N ALA A 216 -4.31 9.98 -13.38
CA ALA A 216 -5.03 11.11 -12.78
C ALA A 216 -6.45 10.69 -12.39
N ILE A 217 -7.15 9.94 -13.24
CA ILE A 217 -8.47 9.38 -12.94
C ILE A 217 -8.39 8.46 -11.71
N GLY A 218 -7.46 7.50 -11.68
CA GLY A 218 -7.26 6.62 -10.52
C GLY A 218 -6.99 7.41 -9.23
N GLY A 219 -6.15 8.43 -9.30
CA GLY A 219 -5.89 9.35 -8.19
C GLY A 219 -7.13 10.13 -7.73
N MET A 220 -7.98 10.59 -8.66
CA MET A 220 -9.24 11.26 -8.32
C MET A 220 -10.24 10.34 -7.63
N PHE A 221 -10.33 9.06 -8.04
CA PHE A 221 -11.13 8.06 -7.34
C PHE A 221 -10.65 7.91 -5.89
N PHE A 222 -9.34 7.76 -5.70
CA PHE A 222 -8.74 7.63 -4.36
C PHE A 222 -8.97 8.88 -3.50
N LEU A 223 -8.75 10.08 -4.06
CA LEU A 223 -8.97 11.36 -3.38
C LEU A 223 -10.44 11.57 -3.00
N SER A 224 -11.37 11.20 -3.88
CA SER A 224 -12.81 11.24 -3.58
C SER A 224 -13.15 10.34 -2.39
N GLY A 225 -12.52 9.16 -2.33
CA GLY A 225 -12.58 8.27 -1.17
C GLY A 225 -12.11 8.94 0.12
N MET A 226 -11.00 9.68 0.08
CA MET A 226 -10.48 10.45 1.22
C MET A 226 -11.44 11.54 1.70
N VAL A 227 -12.09 12.24 0.78
CA VAL A 227 -13.11 13.25 1.13
C VAL A 227 -14.30 12.59 1.84
N LEU A 228 -14.76 11.43 1.35
CA LEU A 228 -15.81 10.66 2.03
C LEU A 228 -15.39 10.18 3.41
N MET A 229 -14.14 9.76 3.57
CA MET A 229 -13.59 9.38 4.86
C MET A 229 -13.60 10.55 5.83
N ALA A 230 -13.06 11.70 5.42
CA ALA A 230 -13.00 12.91 6.23
C ALA A 230 -14.41 13.30 6.71
N TYR A 231 -15.38 13.31 5.81
CA TYR A 231 -16.78 13.58 6.15
C TYR A 231 -17.36 12.56 7.15
N ASN A 232 -17.19 11.26 6.90
CA ASN A 232 -17.74 10.21 7.76
C ASN A 232 -17.10 10.24 9.16
N CYS A 233 -15.79 10.46 9.24
CA CYS A 233 -15.05 10.60 10.50
C CYS A 233 -15.49 11.87 11.26
N TYR A 234 -15.61 13.00 10.58
CA TYR A 234 -16.10 14.24 11.19
C TYR A 234 -17.50 14.08 11.78
N MET A 235 -18.42 13.47 11.03
CA MET A 235 -19.78 13.21 11.52
C MET A 235 -19.80 12.24 12.70
N THR A 236 -18.93 11.23 12.69
CA THR A 236 -18.76 10.29 13.82
C THR A 236 -18.28 11.02 15.08
N ILE A 237 -17.27 11.88 14.96
CA ILE A 237 -16.74 12.68 16.07
C ILE A 237 -17.83 13.59 16.66
N ARG A 238 -18.57 14.30 15.79
CA ARG A 238 -19.67 15.18 16.20
C ARG A 238 -20.80 14.41 16.89
N GLN A 239 -21.09 13.18 16.45
CA GLN A 239 -22.05 12.30 17.10
C GLN A 239 -21.62 11.92 18.52
N GLY A 240 -20.35 11.54 18.70
CA GLY A 240 -19.80 11.22 20.03
C GLY A 240 -19.83 12.41 20.99
N GLN A 241 -19.41 13.59 20.54
CA GLN A 241 -19.45 14.82 21.35
C GLN A 241 -20.88 15.19 21.79
N ARG A 242 -21.87 15.02 20.90
CA ARG A 242 -23.28 15.25 21.24
C ARG A 242 -23.81 14.25 22.26
N ALA A 243 -23.41 12.99 22.13
CA ALA A 243 -23.81 11.95 23.08
C ALA A 243 -23.21 12.19 24.47
N GLU A 244 -21.96 12.64 24.53
CA GLU A 244 -21.28 13.04 25.77
C GLU A 244 -21.95 14.25 26.42
N GLN A 245 -22.29 15.29 25.64
CA GLN A 245 -22.99 16.48 26.14
C GLN A 245 -24.43 16.19 26.61
N ALA A 246 -25.09 15.18 26.02
CA ALA A 246 -26.43 14.76 26.39
C ALA A 246 -26.44 13.79 27.59
N ALA A 247 -25.29 13.28 28.03
CA ALA A 247 -25.20 12.41 29.19
C ALA A 247 -25.50 13.22 30.47
N PRO A 248 -26.41 12.76 31.34
CA PRO A 248 -26.71 13.45 32.59
C PRO A 248 -25.44 13.56 33.46
N ALA A 249 -25.23 14.72 34.08
CA ALA A 249 -24.02 15.09 34.84
C ALA A 249 -23.74 14.25 36.12
N THR A 250 -24.40 13.12 36.30
CA THR A 250 -24.42 12.33 37.54
C THR A 250 -23.63 11.02 37.43
N ALA A 251 -22.39 11.07 36.96
CA ALA A 251 -21.44 9.97 37.08
C ALA A 251 -20.08 10.39 37.68
N VAL A 252 -20.01 11.57 38.30
CA VAL A 252 -18.78 12.07 38.98
C VAL A 252 -18.93 12.09 40.51
N ALA A 253 -20.04 11.57 41.06
CA ALA A 253 -20.25 11.55 42.50
C ALA A 253 -20.85 10.22 42.99
N SER A 254 -20.05 9.14 43.00
CA SER A 254 -20.07 8.13 44.06
C SER A 254 -19.14 6.95 43.75
N ALA A 255 -18.31 6.64 44.77
CA ALA A 255 -17.42 5.48 44.98
C ALA A 255 -15.95 5.68 44.55
#